data_AF-A0A560D1M4-F1
#
_entry.id   AF-A0A560D1M4-F1
#
_cell.length_a   1.000
_cell.length_b   1.000
_cell.length_c   1.000
_cell.angle_alpha   90.00
_cell.angle_beta   90.00
_cell.angle_gamma   90.00
#
_symmetry.space_group_name_H-M   'P 1'
#
loop_
_entity.id
_entity.type
_entity.pdbx_description
1 polymer ?
#
loop_
_entity_poly.entity_id
_entity_poly.type
_entity_poly.pdbx_seq_one_letter_code
_entity_poly.pdbx_strand_id
1 'polypeptide(L)'
;MTWVANTSDITSALAKIPQAARPAIAVTRGHLEWLISVPPDGSMPFDGAFPTVIEWPQGPHPASRMADLGCSLVTFEILHPEADAIRAALAGILDDPRIRFSRASVPSFRAVIRTPNGDRQLT
;
A
#
# COMPACT_ATOMS: atom_id res chain seq x y z
N MET A 1 -4.94 -5.09 9.85
CA MET A 1 -4.94 -5.34 8.38
C MET A 1 -4.11 -4.23 7.77
N THR A 2 -3.24 -4.49 6.79
CA THR A 2 -2.37 -3.43 6.24
C THR A 2 -2.13 -3.65 4.75
N TRP A 3 -1.67 -2.61 4.09
CA TRP A 3 -1.29 -2.61 2.68
C TRP A 3 -0.03 -1.78 2.50
N VAL A 4 0.67 -2.03 1.39
CA VAL A 4 1.98 -1.46 1.14
C VAL A 4 1.98 -0.80 -0.23
N ALA A 5 2.45 0.44 -0.31
CA ALA A 5 2.59 1.21 -1.53
C ALA A 5 4.07 1.36 -1.91
N ASN A 6 4.41 0.98 -3.14
CA ASN A 6 5.77 1.10 -3.66
C ASN A 6 6.08 2.53 -4.14
N THR A 7 7.30 2.98 -3.93
CA THR A 7 7.88 4.22 -4.48
C THR A 7 9.27 3.97 -5.05
N SER A 8 9.75 4.85 -5.93
CA SER A 8 11.13 4.85 -6.42
C SER A 8 12.07 5.72 -5.58
N ASP A 9 11.53 6.49 -4.63
CA ASP A 9 12.28 7.33 -3.68
C ASP A 9 11.46 7.46 -2.38
N ILE A 10 11.81 6.64 -1.39
CA ILE A 10 11.16 6.59 -0.08
C ILE A 10 11.49 7.81 0.75
N THR A 11 12.65 8.43 0.55
CA THR A 11 13.03 9.63 1.31
C THR A 11 12.12 10.79 0.92
N SER A 12 11.93 11.02 -0.38
CA SER A 12 11.04 12.05 -0.93
C SER A 12 9.56 11.76 -0.63
N ALA A 13 9.14 10.50 -0.75
CA ALA A 13 7.77 10.10 -0.40
C ALA A 13 7.47 10.36 1.08
N LEU A 14 8.35 9.90 1.98
CA LEU A 14 8.19 10.13 3.41
C LEU A 14 8.24 11.62 3.74
N ALA A 15 9.09 12.44 3.12
CA ALA A 15 9.08 13.88 3.37
C ALA A 15 7.72 14.56 3.10
N LYS A 16 6.92 14.03 2.15
CA LYS A 16 5.61 14.57 1.77
C LYS A 16 4.44 14.03 2.59
N ILE A 17 4.62 12.93 3.33
CA ILE A 17 3.56 12.27 4.09
C ILE A 17 3.85 12.38 5.60
N PRO A 18 3.32 13.39 6.32
CA PRO A 18 3.56 13.54 7.76
C PRO A 18 3.22 12.29 8.57
N GLN A 19 2.13 11.60 8.21
CA GLN A 19 1.59 10.42 8.88
C GLN A 19 2.37 9.13 8.61
N ALA A 20 3.25 9.11 7.60
CA ALA A 20 4.05 7.93 7.31
C ALA A 20 5.15 7.76 8.37
N ALA A 21 5.40 6.49 8.74
CA ALA A 21 6.42 6.16 9.71
C ALA A 21 7.82 6.56 9.23
N ARG A 22 8.65 7.01 10.17
CA ARG A 22 10.04 7.37 9.92
C ARG A 22 10.94 6.85 11.06
N PRO A 23 12.22 6.59 10.78
CA PRO A 23 12.86 6.58 9.46
C PRO A 23 12.45 5.36 8.62
N ALA A 24 12.72 5.38 7.32
CA ALA A 24 12.75 4.14 6.54
C ALA A 24 13.91 3.26 7.04
N ILE A 25 13.69 1.95 7.11
CA ILE A 25 14.70 0.97 7.52
C ILE A 25 15.01 0.00 6.38
N ALA A 26 16.27 -0.43 6.29
CA ALA A 26 16.68 -1.48 5.37
C ALA A 26 16.32 -2.86 5.94
N VAL A 27 15.72 -3.71 5.10
CA VAL A 27 15.30 -5.06 5.46
C VAL A 27 15.80 -6.03 4.40
N THR A 28 16.25 -7.19 4.85
CA THR A 28 16.66 -8.30 3.96
C THR A 28 15.88 -9.57 4.27
N ARG A 29 15.56 -10.34 3.22
CA ARG A 29 14.94 -11.67 3.34
C ARG A 29 15.44 -12.59 2.22
N GLY A 30 16.36 -13.49 2.56
CA GLY A 30 17.08 -14.28 1.55
C GLY A 30 17.90 -13.34 0.65
N HIS A 31 17.66 -13.40 -0.65
CA HIS A 31 18.31 -12.52 -1.63
C HIS A 31 17.56 -11.20 -1.90
N LEU A 32 16.44 -10.97 -1.20
CA LEU A 32 15.67 -9.74 -1.33
C LEU A 32 16.17 -8.70 -0.32
N GLU A 33 16.25 -7.45 -0.77
CA GLU A 33 16.58 -6.28 0.03
C GLU A 33 15.64 -5.13 -0.38
N TRP A 34 15.18 -4.34 0.58
CA TRP A 34 14.32 -3.17 0.34
C TRP A 34 14.36 -2.19 1.52
N LEU A 35 13.88 -0.96 1.28
CA LEU A 35 13.57 0.01 2.33
C LEU A 35 12.08 -0.04 2.67
N ILE A 36 11.72 0.08 3.95
CA ILE A 36 10.32 0.11 4.39
C ILE A 36 10.10 1.09 5.54
N SER A 37 8.92 1.70 5.60
CA SER A 37 8.50 2.65 6.64
C SER A 37 7.50 2.03 7.61
N VAL A 38 8.00 1.32 8.61
CA VAL A 38 7.18 0.69 9.66
C VAL A 38 7.40 1.42 10.99
N PRO A 39 6.34 1.74 11.77
CA PRO A 39 6.49 2.28 13.11
C PRO A 39 7.34 1.36 14.02
N PRO A 40 8.33 1.88 14.76
CA PRO A 40 9.15 1.06 15.65
C PRO A 40 8.36 0.34 16.76
N ASP A 41 7.22 0.89 17.15
CA ASP A 41 6.31 0.34 18.16
C ASP A 41 5.29 -0.66 17.59
N GLY A 42 5.33 -0.93 16.28
CA GLY A 42 4.39 -1.82 15.61
C GLY A 42 2.96 -1.26 15.50
N SER A 43 2.77 0.04 15.77
CA SER A 43 1.48 0.70 15.57
C SER A 43 1.06 0.65 14.10
N MET A 44 -0.25 0.76 13.86
CA MET A 44 -0.83 0.80 12.52
C MET A 44 -1.57 2.13 12.37
N PRO A 45 -1.01 3.12 11.66
CA PRO A 45 -1.69 4.39 11.44
C PRO A 45 -3.07 4.16 10.80
N PHE A 46 -4.10 4.80 11.35
CA PHE A 46 -5.51 4.61 10.95
C PHE A 46 -5.93 3.13 10.93
N ASP A 47 -5.62 2.38 11.99
CA ASP A 47 -5.95 0.96 12.11
C ASP A 47 -5.39 0.08 10.96
N GLY A 48 -4.36 0.59 10.27
CA GLY A 48 -3.71 -0.03 9.11
C GLY A 48 -4.36 0.28 7.77
N ALA A 49 -5.32 1.22 7.75
CA ALA A 49 -5.89 1.78 6.53
C ALA A 49 -4.93 2.75 5.82
N PHE A 50 -3.91 3.26 6.50
CA PHE A 50 -2.86 4.09 5.90
C PHE A 50 -1.72 3.22 5.36
N PRO A 51 -1.17 3.51 4.16
CA PRO A 51 -0.17 2.65 3.55
C PRO A 51 1.17 2.71 4.28
N THR A 52 1.80 1.55 4.43
CA THR A 52 3.25 1.49 4.60
C THR A 52 3.92 1.77 3.25
N VAL A 53 4.98 2.56 3.25
CA VAL A 53 5.76 2.84 2.03
C VAL A 53 6.95 1.87 1.95
N ILE A 54 7.15 1.28 0.77
CA ILE A 54 8.28 0.40 0.43
C ILE A 54 9.03 0.95 -0.78
N GLU A 55 10.35 0.78 -0.81
CA GLU A 55 11.17 1.01 -2.00
C GLU A 55 12.04 -0.21 -2.25
N TRP A 56 11.89 -0.79 -3.44
CA TRP A 56 12.80 -1.80 -3.94
C TRP A 56 14.04 -1.17 -4.59
N PRO A 57 15.22 -1.80 -4.50
CA PRO A 57 16.40 -1.37 -5.23
C PRO A 57 16.14 -1.28 -6.74
N GLN A 58 16.90 -0.42 -7.42
CA GLN A 58 16.85 -0.31 -8.87
C GLN A 58 17.14 -1.66 -9.55
N GLY A 59 16.37 -1.98 -10.59
CA GLY A 59 16.49 -3.23 -11.33
C GLY A 59 15.15 -3.98 -11.46
N PRO A 60 15.18 -5.28 -11.80
CA PRO A 60 13.96 -6.06 -11.95
C PRO A 60 13.24 -6.19 -10.60
N HIS A 61 12.01 -5.69 -10.54
CA HIS A 61 11.17 -5.82 -9.35
C HIS A 61 11.00 -7.30 -8.97
N PRO A 62 11.02 -7.68 -7.68
CA PRO A 62 10.96 -9.09 -7.26
C PRO A 62 9.78 -9.86 -7.86
N ALA A 63 8.64 -9.20 -8.01
CA ALA A 63 7.43 -9.78 -8.61
C ALA A 63 7.58 -10.15 -10.09
N SER A 64 8.58 -9.62 -10.82
CA SER A 64 8.84 -9.99 -12.21
C SER A 64 9.25 -11.45 -12.40
N ARG A 65 9.67 -12.14 -11.32
CA ARG A 65 10.01 -13.57 -11.33
C ARG A 65 8.82 -14.46 -10.93
N MET A 66 7.68 -13.88 -10.60
CA MET A 66 6.48 -14.62 -10.23
C MET A 66 5.76 -15.12 -11.49
N ALA A 67 5.09 -16.27 -11.39
CA ALA A 67 4.24 -16.76 -12.47
C ALA A 67 3.06 -15.80 -12.68
N ASP A 68 2.86 -15.35 -13.92
CA ASP A 68 1.68 -14.59 -14.29
C ASP A 68 0.49 -15.54 -14.49
N LEU A 69 -0.52 -15.40 -13.62
CA LEU A 69 -1.75 -16.19 -13.68
C LEU A 69 -2.90 -15.45 -14.41
N GLY A 70 -2.61 -14.33 -15.07
CA GLY A 70 -3.60 -13.50 -15.75
C GLY A 70 -4.48 -12.71 -14.79
N CYS A 71 -3.97 -12.39 -13.60
CA CYS A 71 -4.69 -11.67 -12.56
C CYS A 71 -4.30 -10.20 -12.52
N SER A 72 -5.26 -9.29 -12.40
CA SER A 72 -5.00 -7.85 -12.28
C SER A 72 -5.94 -7.18 -11.29
N LEU A 73 -5.42 -6.18 -10.55
CA LEU A 73 -6.23 -5.36 -9.65
C LEU A 73 -7.13 -4.41 -10.45
N VAL A 74 -8.44 -4.49 -10.20
CA VAL A 74 -9.45 -3.60 -10.78
C VAL A 74 -9.75 -2.45 -9.84
N THR A 75 -10.04 -2.75 -8.58
CA THR A 75 -10.25 -1.74 -7.53
C THR A 75 -9.74 -2.23 -6.19
N PHE A 76 -9.24 -1.31 -5.37
CA PHE A 76 -8.93 -1.52 -3.98
C PHE A 76 -9.58 -0.40 -3.15
N GLU A 77 -10.60 -0.75 -2.39
CA GLU A 77 -11.33 0.17 -1.53
C GLU A 77 -10.91 -0.03 -0.07
N ILE A 78 -10.46 1.06 0.54
CA ILE A 78 -10.15 1.19 1.95
C ILE A 78 -11.36 1.80 2.65
N LEU A 79 -12.00 1.04 3.53
CA LEU A 79 -13.12 1.49 4.33
C LEU A 79 -12.64 1.84 5.73
N HIS A 80 -12.91 3.07 6.18
CA HIS A 80 -12.45 3.56 7.49
C HIS A 80 -13.33 4.71 8.00
N PRO A 81 -13.52 4.88 9.34
CA PRO A 81 -14.26 6.03 9.89
C PRO A 81 -13.69 7.38 9.43
N GLU A 82 -12.37 7.46 9.34
CA GLU A 82 -11.60 8.64 8.95
C GLU A 82 -11.13 8.63 7.47
N ALA A 83 -11.87 7.95 6.58
CA ALA A 83 -11.49 7.81 5.17
C ALA A 83 -11.13 9.13 4.47
N ASP A 84 -11.80 10.24 4.81
CA ASP A 84 -11.50 11.56 4.23
C ASP A 84 -10.14 12.11 4.68
N ALA A 85 -9.76 11.88 5.95
CA ALA A 85 -8.47 12.30 6.46
C ALA A 85 -7.33 11.51 5.78
N ILE A 86 -7.53 10.20 5.59
CA ILE A 86 -6.59 9.32 4.87
C ILE A 86 -6.44 9.81 3.42
N ARG A 87 -7.56 10.03 2.73
CA ARG A 87 -7.57 10.53 1.34
C ARG A 87 -6.86 11.88 1.22
N ALA A 88 -7.13 12.82 2.12
CA ALA A 88 -6.50 14.13 2.11
C ALA A 88 -4.98 14.05 2.36
N ALA A 89 -4.54 13.18 3.27
CA ALA A 89 -3.12 12.99 3.58
C ALA A 89 -2.33 12.33 2.43
N LEU A 90 -2.99 11.61 1.53
CA LEU A 90 -2.37 10.97 0.36
C LEU A 90 -2.58 11.76 -0.95
N ALA A 91 -3.35 12.84 -0.93
CA ALA A 91 -3.67 13.63 -2.11
C ALA A 91 -2.39 14.21 -2.75
N GLY A 92 -2.24 14.04 -4.07
CA GLY A 92 -1.06 14.49 -4.81
C GLY A 92 0.20 13.62 -4.62
N ILE A 93 0.10 12.55 -3.83
CA ILE A 93 1.18 11.58 -3.60
C ILE A 93 0.80 10.21 -4.14
N LEU A 94 -0.44 9.78 -3.87
CA LEU A 94 -1.02 8.57 -4.42
C LEU A 94 -2.15 8.93 -5.38
N ASP A 95 -1.87 8.79 -6.67
CA ASP A 95 -2.83 9.07 -7.76
C ASP A 95 -3.05 7.81 -8.61
N ASP A 96 -3.68 6.81 -7.98
CA ASP A 96 -4.13 5.61 -8.67
C ASP A 96 -5.65 5.51 -8.60
N PRO A 97 -6.37 5.60 -9.73
CA PRO A 97 -7.84 5.61 -9.75
C PRO A 97 -8.47 4.28 -9.28
N ARG A 98 -7.67 3.23 -9.16
CA ARG A 98 -8.11 1.94 -8.60
C ARG A 98 -8.24 2.00 -7.08
N ILE A 99 -7.51 2.90 -6.42
CA ILE A 99 -7.50 3.03 -4.96
C ILE A 99 -8.59 4.01 -4.51
N ARG A 100 -9.48 3.55 -3.64
CA ARG A 100 -10.66 4.30 -3.19
C ARG A 100 -10.71 4.33 -1.67
N PHE A 101 -11.23 5.42 -1.12
CA PHE A 101 -11.44 5.59 0.31
C PHE A 101 -12.91 5.87 0.57
N SER A 102 -13.54 5.05 1.41
CA SER A 102 -14.96 5.13 1.72
C SER A 102 -15.19 5.14 3.23
N ARG A 103 -16.11 5.99 3.71
CA ARG A 103 -16.45 6.01 5.14
C ARG A 103 -17.18 4.73 5.53
N ALA A 104 -16.75 4.11 6.61
CA ALA A 104 -17.43 2.98 7.25
C ALA A 104 -17.15 3.00 8.76
N SER A 105 -18.04 2.42 9.57
CA SER A 105 -17.84 2.34 11.02
C SER A 105 -16.75 1.35 11.44
N VAL A 106 -16.43 0.37 10.59
CA VAL A 106 -15.43 -0.67 10.87
C VAL A 106 -14.36 -0.64 9.78
N PRO A 107 -13.06 -0.52 10.16
CA PRO A 107 -11.95 -0.63 9.23
C PRO A 107 -11.95 -1.96 8.47
N SER A 108 -11.96 -1.90 7.13
CA SER A 108 -11.98 -3.10 6.27
C SER A 108 -11.48 -2.76 4.87
N PHE A 109 -11.07 -3.79 4.12
CA PHE A 109 -10.67 -3.65 2.72
C PHE A 109 -11.67 -4.38 1.82
N ARG A 110 -11.81 -3.88 0.60
CA ARG A 110 -12.49 -4.58 -0.47
C ARG A 110 -11.65 -4.48 -1.72
N ALA A 111 -11.28 -5.60 -2.30
CA ALA A 111 -10.56 -5.63 -3.57
C ALA A 111 -11.39 -6.33 -4.64
N VAL A 112 -11.30 -5.86 -5.87
CA VAL A 112 -11.78 -6.58 -7.05
C VAL A 112 -10.57 -6.95 -7.89
N ILE A 113 -10.39 -8.25 -8.11
CA ILE A 113 -9.33 -8.81 -8.93
C ILE A 113 -9.97 -9.40 -10.19
N ARG A 114 -9.53 -8.93 -11.35
CA ARG A 114 -9.84 -9.58 -12.62
C ARG A 114 -9.03 -10.84 -12.73
N THR A 115 -9.70 -11.95 -13.00
CA THR A 115 -9.08 -13.27 -13.26
C THR A 115 -9.51 -13.78 -14.63
N PRO A 116 -8.86 -14.83 -15.17
CA PRO A 116 -9.31 -15.47 -16.41
C PRO A 116 -10.75 -15.99 -16.36
N ASN A 117 -11.29 -16.25 -15.15
CA ASN A 117 -12.64 -16.77 -14.92
C ASN A 117 -13.64 -15.67 -14.47
N GLY A 118 -13.33 -14.42 -14.82
CA GLY A 118 -14.10 -13.23 -14.45
C GLY A 118 -13.62 -12.55 -13.17
N ASP A 119 -14.28 -11.46 -12.81
CA ASP A 119 -13.89 -10.65 -11.66
C ASP A 119 -14.23 -11.38 -10.34
N ARG A 120 -13.38 -11.21 -9.32
CA ARG A 120 -13.53 -11.78 -7.98
C ARG A 120 -13.39 -10.67 -6.94
N GLN A 121 -14.36 -10.61 -6.02
CA GLN A 121 -14.31 -9.70 -4.89
C GLN A 121 -13.68 -10.39 -3.68
N LEU A 122 -12.76 -9.69 -3.01
CA LEU A 122 -12.13 -10.07 -1.75
C LEU A 122 -12.53 -9.04 -0.69
N THR A 123 -12.91 -9.51 0.50
CA THR A 123 -13.33 -8.70 1.67
C THR A 123 -12.81 -9.32 2.94
#